data_AF-A0A1U8Q7U9-F1
#
_entry.id   AF-A0A1U8Q7U9-F1
#
_cell.length_a   1.000
_cell.length_b   1.000
_cell.length_c   1.000
_cell.angle_alpha   90.00
_cell.angle_beta   90.00
_cell.angle_gamma   90.00
#
_symmetry.space_group_name_H-M   'P 1'
#
loop_
_entity.id
_entity.type
_entity.pdbx_description
1 polymer ?
#
loop_
_entity_poly.entity_id
_entity_poly.type
_entity_poly.pdbx_seq_one_letter_code
_entity_poly.pdbx_strand_id
1 'polypeptide(L)'
;MITTEELKSFHAIDREIFSRLVINLRRDVAVSMRVIAFWIWLEELGYPNIILKMISAVQAITKTVNDVLARAFEDIAQQARASGSSGSGRNVVAGESSLNPRAQPWKPNAQVSHDDRTIFITFSRGYPVGESEIRGYFIRRFGECVEAIHMQEVAVNVQPLYARMVLRSASTMARILEGRERAKYVINGKHVWIRRFVPRQQMRSSLRP
;
A
#
# COMPACT_ATOMS: atom_id res chain seq x y z
N MET A 1 -20.75 -1.88 25.27
CA MET A 1 -19.79 -0.98 25.93
C MET A 1 -18.55 -0.95 25.04
N ILE A 2 -18.20 0.20 24.45
CA ILE A 2 -16.99 0.31 23.61
C ILE A 2 -15.78 0.23 24.54
N THR A 3 -14.86 -0.69 24.28
CA THR A 3 -13.66 -0.85 25.10
C THR A 3 -12.66 0.28 24.81
N THR A 4 -11.84 0.64 25.79
CA THR A 4 -10.79 1.66 25.62
C THR A 4 -9.81 1.30 24.51
N GLU A 5 -9.56 0.01 24.29
CA GLU A 5 -8.72 -0.49 23.19
C GLU A 5 -9.39 -0.35 21.82
N GLU A 6 -10.70 -0.52 21.71
CA GLU A 6 -11.46 -0.21 20.48
C GLU A 6 -11.50 1.28 20.18
N LEU A 7 -11.74 2.12 21.18
CA LEU A 7 -11.70 3.58 21.00
C LEU A 7 -10.29 4.03 20.59
N LYS A 8 -9.26 3.40 21.17
CA LYS A 8 -7.88 3.67 20.79
C LYS A 8 -7.59 3.18 19.37
N SER A 9 -8.02 2.00 18.96
CA SER A 9 -7.80 1.54 17.58
C SER A 9 -8.53 2.45 16.59
N PHE A 10 -9.72 2.92 16.97
CA PHE A 10 -10.53 3.82 16.18
C PHE A 10 -9.81 5.14 15.90
N HIS A 11 -9.16 5.77 16.87
CA HIS A 11 -8.45 7.04 16.64
C HIS A 11 -6.93 6.91 16.40
N ALA A 12 -6.46 5.72 16.03
CA ALA A 12 -5.02 5.48 15.87
C ALA A 12 -4.35 6.40 14.85
N ILE A 13 -5.01 6.67 13.71
CA ILE A 13 -4.50 7.58 12.67
C ILE A 13 -4.46 9.02 13.20
N ASP A 14 -5.53 9.46 13.87
CA ASP A 14 -5.67 10.82 14.38
C ASP A 14 -4.57 11.13 15.41
N ARG A 15 -4.27 10.15 16.29
CA ARG A 15 -3.17 10.26 17.26
C ARG A 15 -1.79 10.25 16.63
N GLU A 16 -1.57 9.45 15.59
CA GLU A 16 -0.29 9.44 14.87
C GLU A 16 -0.01 10.79 14.22
N ILE A 17 -1.03 11.42 13.61
CA ILE A 17 -0.90 12.74 13.01
C ILE A 17 -0.68 13.80 14.09
N PHE A 18 -1.48 13.77 15.16
CA PHE A 18 -1.32 14.68 16.29
C PHE A 18 0.10 14.60 16.88
N SER A 19 0.61 13.38 17.07
CA SER A 19 1.98 13.12 17.52
C SER A 19 3.00 13.74 16.56
N ARG A 20 2.87 13.56 15.25
CA ARG A 20 3.77 14.17 14.27
C ARG A 20 3.72 15.71 14.27
N LEU A 21 2.53 16.30 14.43
CA LEU A 21 2.37 17.75 14.51
C LEU A 21 3.09 18.33 15.73
N VAL A 22 2.89 17.72 16.89
CA VAL A 22 3.41 18.23 18.17
C VAL A 22 4.88 17.86 18.35
N ILE A 23 5.28 16.63 18.06
CA ILE A 23 6.63 16.11 18.37
C ILE A 23 7.61 16.41 17.24
N ASN A 24 7.26 16.05 16.00
CA ASN A 24 8.20 16.16 14.88
C ASN A 24 8.23 17.58 14.29
N LEU A 25 7.05 18.19 14.13
CA LEU A 25 6.90 19.52 13.56
C LEU A 25 6.88 20.64 14.62
N ARG A 26 6.93 20.28 15.91
CA ARG A 26 6.95 21.21 17.06
C ARG A 26 5.85 22.26 17.01
N ARG A 27 4.66 21.89 16.54
CA ARG A 27 3.50 22.78 16.51
C ARG A 27 2.85 22.84 17.88
N ASP A 28 2.23 23.98 18.16
CA ASP A 28 1.48 24.18 19.40
C ASP A 28 0.41 23.10 19.59
N VAL A 29 0.25 22.65 20.83
CA VAL A 29 -0.63 21.54 21.20
C VAL A 29 -2.10 21.91 20.93
N ALA A 30 -2.50 23.12 21.30
CA ALA A 30 -3.88 23.57 21.14
C ALA A 30 -4.23 23.79 19.66
N VAL A 31 -3.30 24.36 18.88
CA VAL A 31 -3.45 24.48 17.43
C VAL A 31 -3.55 23.09 16.78
N SER A 32 -2.66 22.16 17.14
CA SER A 32 -2.68 20.80 16.59
C SER A 32 -3.98 20.07 16.93
N MET A 33 -4.51 20.27 18.15
CA MET A 33 -5.78 19.71 18.57
C MET A 33 -6.95 20.26 17.75
N ARG A 34 -6.99 21.57 17.49
CA ARG A 34 -8.02 22.21 16.66
C ARG A 34 -7.96 21.72 15.21
N VAL A 35 -6.77 21.53 14.65
CA VAL A 35 -6.60 21.00 13.29
C VAL A 35 -7.16 19.58 13.17
N ILE A 36 -6.82 18.69 14.13
CA ILE A 36 -7.35 17.32 14.12
C ILE A 36 -8.86 17.31 14.32
N ALA A 37 -9.38 18.11 15.27
CA ALA A 37 -10.82 18.22 15.49
C ALA A 37 -11.56 18.73 14.25
N PHE A 38 -11.00 19.72 13.55
CA PHE A 38 -11.55 20.24 12.30
C PHE A 38 -11.58 19.19 11.20
N TRP A 39 -10.51 18.39 11.05
CA TRP A 39 -10.49 17.32 10.05
C TRP A 39 -11.47 16.19 10.33
N ILE A 40 -11.64 15.82 11.61
CA ILE A 40 -12.68 14.85 12.01
C ILE A 40 -14.07 15.41 11.71
N TRP A 41 -14.32 16.69 12.04
CA TRP A 41 -15.58 17.35 11.76
C TRP A 41 -15.91 17.42 10.26
N LEU A 42 -14.91 17.62 9.39
CA LEU A 42 -15.13 17.56 7.93
C LEU A 42 -15.54 16.16 7.45
N GLU A 43 -15.05 15.11 8.09
CA GLU A 43 -15.48 13.74 7.78
C GLU A 43 -16.95 13.52 8.20
N GLU A 44 -17.38 14.10 9.33
CA GLU A 44 -18.79 14.09 9.77
C GLU A 44 -19.72 14.88 8.84
N LEU A 45 -19.21 15.93 8.17
CA LEU A 45 -19.94 16.70 7.16
C LEU A 45 -20.05 16.03 5.79
N GLY A 46 -19.58 14.78 5.66
CA GLY A 46 -19.70 14.02 4.41
C GLY A 46 -18.57 14.28 3.42
N TYR A 47 -17.42 14.76 3.88
CA TYR A 47 -16.17 14.72 3.11
C TYR A 47 -15.30 13.54 3.54
N PRO A 48 -15.61 12.31 3.09
CA PRO A 48 -14.92 11.13 3.57
C PRO A 48 -13.45 11.15 3.13
N ASN A 49 -12.58 10.69 4.03
CA ASN A 49 -11.17 10.41 3.76
C ASN A 49 -10.29 11.64 3.50
N ILE A 50 -10.63 12.83 3.99
CA ILE A 50 -9.77 14.03 3.87
C ILE A 50 -8.40 13.79 4.51
N ILE A 51 -8.39 13.20 5.70
CA ILE A 51 -7.16 12.91 6.45
C ILE A 51 -6.25 11.99 5.64
N LEU A 52 -6.83 10.98 4.98
CA LEU A 52 -6.10 10.04 4.12
C LEU A 52 -5.60 10.66 2.83
N LYS A 53 -6.39 11.52 2.19
CA LYS A 53 -5.97 12.24 0.99
C LYS A 53 -4.75 13.10 1.32
N MET A 54 -4.77 13.82 2.44
CA MET A 54 -3.62 14.58 2.92
C MET A 54 -2.41 13.69 3.22
N ILE A 55 -2.57 12.58 3.97
CA ILE A 55 -1.45 11.64 4.22
C ILE A 55 -0.87 11.12 2.90
N SER A 56 -1.72 10.72 1.94
CA SER A 56 -1.26 10.17 0.67
C SER A 56 -0.49 11.19 -0.16
N ALA A 57 -0.93 12.45 -0.13
CA ALA A 57 -0.24 13.55 -0.79
C ALA A 57 1.15 13.78 -0.17
N VAL A 58 1.23 13.81 1.17
CA VAL A 58 2.51 13.95 1.89
C VAL A 58 3.44 12.78 1.56
N GLN A 59 2.96 11.54 1.62
CA GLN A 59 3.74 10.35 1.28
C GLN A 59 4.23 10.36 -0.17
N ALA A 60 3.39 10.80 -1.12
CA ALA A 60 3.77 10.93 -2.51
C ALA A 60 4.91 11.94 -2.69
N ILE A 61 4.79 13.12 -2.05
CA ILE A 61 5.85 14.14 -2.07
C ILE A 61 7.14 13.59 -1.47
N THR A 62 7.09 12.96 -0.29
CA THR A 62 8.28 12.37 0.34
C THR A 62 8.93 11.32 -0.56
N LYS A 63 8.14 10.47 -1.22
CA LYS A 63 8.66 9.48 -2.16
C LYS A 63 9.36 10.14 -3.34
N THR A 64 8.73 11.13 -3.98
CA THR A 64 9.33 11.85 -5.10
C THR A 64 10.64 12.51 -4.71
N VAL A 65 10.70 13.17 -3.55
CA VAL A 65 11.94 13.77 -3.03
C VAL A 65 13.01 12.70 -2.83
N ASN A 66 12.68 11.58 -2.19
CA ASN A 66 13.63 10.49 -1.97
C ASN A 66 14.14 9.89 -3.29
N ASP A 67 13.26 9.70 -4.27
CA ASP A 67 13.62 9.17 -5.59
C ASP A 67 14.56 10.13 -6.34
N VAL A 68 14.30 11.44 -6.28
CA VAL A 68 15.15 12.48 -6.87
C VAL A 68 16.52 12.53 -6.16
N LEU A 69 16.53 12.51 -4.84
CA LEU A 69 17.77 12.52 -4.05
C LEU A 69 18.61 11.27 -4.29
N ALA A 70 17.99 10.09 -4.36
CA ALA A 70 18.69 8.85 -4.64
C ALA A 70 19.35 8.86 -6.03
N ARG A 71 18.64 9.37 -7.04
CA ARG A 71 19.19 9.54 -8.39
C ARG A 71 20.32 10.56 -8.44
N ALA A 72 20.12 11.72 -7.83
CA ALA A 72 21.16 12.75 -7.78
C ALA A 72 22.44 12.24 -7.08
N PHE A 73 22.29 11.46 -6.01
CA PHE A 73 23.43 10.86 -5.32
C PHE A 73 24.17 9.84 -6.19
N GLU A 74 23.43 8.98 -6.91
CA GLU A 74 24.02 8.00 -7.83
C GLU A 74 24.78 8.69 -8.97
N ASP A 75 24.21 9.74 -9.56
CA ASP A 75 24.86 10.53 -10.61
C ASP A 75 26.16 11.17 -10.11
N ILE A 76 26.14 11.77 -8.91
CA ILE A 76 27.34 12.36 -8.28
C ILE A 76 28.40 11.27 -8.02
N ALA A 77 27.99 10.10 -7.52
CA ALA A 77 28.91 9.00 -7.24
C ALA A 77 29.54 8.42 -8.51
N GLN A 78 28.80 8.38 -9.63
CA GLN A 78 29.32 7.95 -10.92
C GLN A 78 30.32 8.96 -11.51
N GLN A 79 30.02 10.26 -11.43
CA GLN A 79 30.94 11.33 -11.87
C GLN A 79 32.25 11.31 -11.08
N ALA A 80 32.19 11.12 -9.75
CA ALA A 80 33.38 11.02 -8.92
C ALA A 80 34.28 9.82 -9.29
N ARG A 81 33.69 8.68 -9.68
CA ARG A 81 34.43 7.49 -10.15
C ARG A 81 35.04 7.70 -11.54
N ALA A 82 34.32 8.37 -12.44
CA ALA A 82 34.80 8.67 -13.79
C ALA A 82 35.93 9.70 -13.81
N SER A 83 35.98 10.60 -12.82
CA SER A 83 36.99 11.65 -12.69
C SER A 83 38.37 11.14 -12.22
N GLY A 84 38.47 9.86 -11.82
CA GLY A 84 39.70 9.23 -11.34
C GLY A 84 40.58 8.56 -12.40
N SER A 85 40.24 8.65 -13.70
CA SER A 85 41.02 8.03 -14.77
C SER A 85 41.32 9.02 -15.90
N SER A 86 42.42 9.75 -15.76
CA SER A 86 43.12 10.33 -16.91
C SER A 86 44.17 9.33 -17.39
N GLY A 87 43.84 8.59 -18.45
CA GLY A 87 44.74 7.60 -19.05
C GLY A 87 44.20 6.97 -20.34
N SER A 88 44.27 7.72 -21.44
CA SER A 88 44.52 7.28 -22.83
C SER A 88 43.72 6.12 -23.46
N GLY A 89 42.95 6.42 -24.51
CA GLY A 89 42.74 5.48 -25.63
C GLY A 89 41.35 5.43 -26.28
N ARG A 90 41.25 5.89 -27.53
CA ARG A 90 40.13 5.84 -28.49
C ARG A 90 39.44 4.46 -28.64
N ASN A 91 38.12 4.44 -28.84
CA ASN A 91 37.50 4.16 -30.16
C ASN A 91 35.98 4.34 -30.16
N VAL A 92 35.50 4.97 -31.23
CA VAL A 92 34.08 5.15 -31.60
C VAL A 92 33.62 3.84 -32.26
N VAL A 93 32.61 3.18 -31.71
CA VAL A 93 31.84 2.15 -32.43
C VAL A 93 30.35 2.46 -32.26
N ALA A 94 29.66 2.45 -33.38
CA ALA A 94 28.30 2.91 -33.60
C ALA A 94 27.28 2.13 -32.77
N GLY A 95 26.19 2.84 -32.44
CA GLY A 95 25.16 2.41 -31.51
C GLY A 95 24.41 1.16 -31.96
N GLU A 96 24.35 0.19 -31.04
CA GLU A 96 23.30 -0.82 -31.03
C GLU A 96 22.25 -0.39 -30.02
N SER A 97 21.03 -0.19 -30.52
CA SER A 97 19.86 0.15 -29.71
C SER A 97 19.56 -1.00 -28.76
N SER A 98 19.52 -0.72 -27.45
CA SER A 98 19.22 -1.67 -26.37
C SER A 98 17.73 -2.05 -26.25
N LEU A 99 17.03 -2.09 -27.38
CA LEU A 99 15.61 -2.44 -27.43
C LEU A 99 15.47 -3.88 -27.90
N ASN A 100 14.90 -4.74 -27.05
CA ASN A 100 14.52 -6.09 -27.45
C ASN A 100 13.46 -6.00 -28.57
N PRO A 101 13.75 -6.49 -29.80
CA PRO A 101 12.81 -6.41 -30.93
C PRO A 101 11.51 -7.20 -30.71
N ARG A 102 11.47 -8.02 -29.66
CA ARG A 102 10.31 -8.82 -29.26
C ARG A 102 9.55 -8.22 -28.08
N ALA A 103 9.84 -6.99 -27.66
CA ALA A 103 9.06 -6.31 -26.65
C ALA A 103 7.61 -6.13 -27.15
N GLN A 104 6.66 -6.73 -26.43
CA GLN A 104 5.24 -6.55 -26.71
C GLN A 104 4.88 -5.05 -26.61
N PRO A 105 4.05 -4.51 -27.52
CA PRO A 105 3.61 -3.12 -27.46
C PRO A 105 2.97 -2.81 -26.09
N TRP A 106 3.38 -1.71 -25.45
CA TRP A 106 2.74 -1.22 -24.23
C TRP A 106 1.24 -1.05 -24.50
N LYS A 107 0.40 -1.82 -23.80
CA LYS A 107 -1.07 -1.66 -23.83
C LYS A 107 -1.53 -0.96 -22.55
N PRO A 108 -1.86 0.34 -22.59
CA PRO A 108 -2.32 1.07 -21.41
C PRO A 108 -3.72 0.64 -20.93
N ASN A 109 -4.46 -0.13 -21.75
CA ASN A 109 -5.85 -0.52 -21.50
C ASN A 109 -6.08 -2.04 -21.51
N ALA A 110 -5.08 -2.86 -21.17
CA ALA A 110 -5.41 -4.24 -20.82
C ALA A 110 -6.33 -4.17 -19.60
N GLN A 111 -7.62 -4.51 -19.76
CA GLN A 111 -8.52 -4.71 -18.64
C GLN A 111 -7.88 -5.78 -17.75
N VAL A 112 -7.25 -5.30 -16.69
CA VAL A 112 -6.53 -6.12 -15.75
C VAL A 112 -7.60 -7.00 -15.08
N SER A 113 -7.50 -8.32 -15.28
CA SER A 113 -8.42 -9.32 -14.72
C SER A 113 -8.66 -9.06 -13.23
N HIS A 114 -9.86 -9.34 -12.72
CA HIS A 114 -10.18 -9.21 -11.28
C HIS A 114 -9.15 -9.92 -10.37
N ASP A 115 -8.45 -10.92 -10.89
CA ASP A 115 -7.37 -11.65 -10.22
C ASP A 115 -6.19 -10.75 -9.81
N ASP A 116 -5.85 -9.75 -10.62
CA ASP A 116 -4.77 -8.80 -10.34
C ASP A 116 -5.20 -7.68 -9.40
N ARG A 117 -6.47 -7.63 -8.98
CA ARG A 117 -6.99 -6.68 -8.00
C ARG A 117 -7.41 -7.36 -6.70
N THR A 118 -7.16 -8.66 -6.57
CA THR A 118 -7.58 -9.43 -5.40
C THR A 118 -6.40 -9.60 -4.43
N ILE A 119 -6.62 -9.25 -3.17
CA ILE A 119 -5.70 -9.55 -2.08
C ILE A 119 -6.23 -10.69 -1.22
N PHE A 120 -5.32 -11.52 -0.75
CA PHE A 120 -5.59 -12.62 0.15
C PHE A 120 -5.17 -12.21 1.56
N ILE A 121 -6.12 -12.24 2.49
CA ILE A 121 -5.94 -11.85 3.88
C ILE A 121 -6.04 -13.12 4.73
N THR A 122 -5.04 -13.40 5.56
CA THR A 122 -5.06 -14.53 6.49
C THR A 122 -5.09 -14.06 7.94
N PHE A 123 -5.87 -14.76 8.74
CA PHE A 123 -6.08 -14.48 10.16
C PHE A 123 -5.42 -15.56 11.03
N SER A 124 -4.98 -15.18 12.22
CA SER A 124 -4.52 -16.14 13.21
C SER A 124 -5.70 -16.90 13.83
N ARG A 125 -5.49 -18.20 14.12
CA ARG A 125 -6.45 -19.01 14.88
C ARG A 125 -6.70 -18.37 16.26
N GLY A 126 -7.96 -18.35 16.70
CA GLY A 126 -8.37 -17.76 17.98
C GLY A 126 -8.63 -16.25 17.93
N TYR A 127 -8.32 -15.59 16.80
CA TYR A 127 -8.55 -14.16 16.60
C TYR A 127 -9.43 -13.93 15.36
N PRO A 128 -10.75 -14.20 15.44
CA PRO A 128 -11.66 -14.03 14.31
C PRO A 128 -11.69 -12.58 13.87
N VAL A 129 -11.59 -12.35 12.56
CA VAL A 129 -11.72 -11.03 11.93
C VAL A 129 -12.91 -11.09 10.98
N GLY A 130 -13.91 -10.25 11.22
CA GLY A 130 -15.14 -10.21 10.41
C GLY A 130 -15.00 -9.35 9.14
N GLU A 131 -15.93 -9.55 8.20
CA GLU A 131 -16.00 -8.78 6.96
C GLU A 131 -16.08 -7.26 7.21
N SER A 132 -16.92 -6.84 8.15
CA SER A 132 -17.08 -5.43 8.51
C SER A 132 -15.82 -4.81 9.12
N GLU A 133 -15.06 -5.58 9.91
CA GLU A 133 -13.78 -5.12 10.47
C GLU A 133 -12.75 -4.89 9.36
N ILE A 134 -12.67 -5.84 8.42
CA ILE A 134 -11.81 -5.72 7.23
C ILE A 134 -12.24 -4.51 6.41
N ARG A 135 -13.52 -4.43 6.03
CA ARG A 135 -14.06 -3.33 5.22
C ARG A 135 -13.79 -1.98 5.87
N GLY A 136 -14.15 -1.82 7.13
CA GLY A 136 -13.94 -0.58 7.88
C GLY A 136 -12.47 -0.19 7.94
N TYR A 137 -11.57 -1.15 8.20
CA TYR A 137 -10.14 -0.88 8.24
C TYR A 137 -9.59 -0.38 6.90
N PHE A 138 -9.88 -1.09 5.80
CA PHE A 138 -9.35 -0.72 4.49
C PHE A 138 -10.00 0.55 3.95
N ILE A 139 -11.31 0.72 4.13
CA ILE A 139 -11.99 1.95 3.71
C ILE A 139 -11.41 3.15 4.46
N ARG A 140 -11.26 3.02 5.78
CA ARG A 140 -10.68 4.07 6.61
C ARG A 140 -9.19 4.31 6.36
N ARG A 141 -8.44 3.37 5.79
CA ARG A 141 -6.99 3.52 5.55
C ARG A 141 -6.64 3.88 4.12
N PHE A 142 -7.45 3.48 3.15
CA PHE A 142 -7.17 3.60 1.72
C PHE A 142 -8.31 4.26 0.91
N GLY A 143 -9.38 4.71 1.57
CA GLY A 143 -10.58 5.27 0.95
C GLY A 143 -11.54 4.19 0.44
N GLU A 144 -12.56 4.57 -0.34
CA GLU A 144 -13.49 3.65 -1.05
C GLU A 144 -12.74 2.73 -2.04
N CYS A 145 -11.96 1.78 -1.52
CA CYS A 145 -11.09 0.92 -2.30
C CYS A 145 -11.61 -0.51 -2.38
N VAL A 146 -12.58 -0.88 -1.55
CA VAL A 146 -13.15 -2.21 -1.45
C VAL A 146 -14.31 -2.32 -2.43
N GLU A 147 -14.22 -3.29 -3.34
CA GLU A 147 -15.31 -3.67 -4.24
C GLU A 147 -16.15 -4.79 -3.61
N ALA A 148 -15.48 -5.84 -3.13
CA ALA A 148 -16.12 -6.98 -2.47
C ALA A 148 -15.16 -7.65 -1.47
N ILE A 149 -15.71 -8.33 -0.46
CA ILE A 149 -14.98 -9.20 0.45
C ILE A 149 -15.68 -10.54 0.49
N HIS A 150 -14.93 -11.61 0.25
CA HIS A 150 -15.39 -12.98 0.32
C HIS A 150 -14.67 -13.68 1.48
N MET A 151 -15.39 -13.98 2.54
CA MET A 151 -14.88 -14.75 3.67
C MET A 151 -14.72 -16.22 3.28
N GLN A 152 -13.80 -16.94 3.94
CA GLN A 152 -13.73 -18.40 3.79
C GLN A 152 -15.06 -19.03 4.22
N GLU A 153 -15.65 -19.84 3.34
CA GLU A 153 -16.80 -20.68 3.69
C GLU A 153 -16.35 -21.78 4.65
N VAL A 154 -17.03 -21.84 5.79
CA VAL A 154 -16.75 -22.77 6.89
C VAL A 154 -18.08 -23.24 7.49
N ALA A 155 -18.06 -24.42 8.09
CA ALA A 155 -19.22 -24.94 8.82
C ALA A 155 -19.61 -24.02 9.99
N VAL A 156 -20.85 -24.14 10.45
CA VAL A 156 -21.34 -23.41 11.63
C VAL A 156 -20.41 -23.67 12.83
N ASN A 157 -20.04 -22.61 13.55
CA ASN A 157 -19.08 -22.61 14.68
C ASN A 157 -17.60 -22.83 14.33
N VAL A 158 -17.23 -22.91 13.05
CA VAL A 158 -15.83 -22.93 12.64
C VAL A 158 -15.38 -21.51 12.28
N GLN A 159 -14.18 -21.10 12.74
CA GLN A 159 -13.63 -19.78 12.44
C GLN A 159 -13.08 -19.73 10.99
N PRO A 160 -13.46 -18.71 10.19
CA PRO A 160 -12.76 -18.40 8.94
C PRO A 160 -11.30 -18.00 9.20
N LEU A 161 -10.36 -18.58 8.45
CA LEU A 161 -8.93 -18.31 8.59
C LEU A 161 -8.38 -17.40 7.48
N TYR A 162 -9.19 -17.11 6.46
CA TYR A 162 -8.83 -16.18 5.42
C TYR A 162 -10.04 -15.47 4.80
N ALA A 163 -9.76 -14.39 4.08
CA ALA A 163 -10.69 -13.70 3.20
C ALA A 163 -10.00 -13.30 1.89
N ARG A 164 -10.80 -13.16 0.83
CA ARG A 164 -10.39 -12.55 -0.44
C ARG A 164 -11.05 -11.19 -0.56
N MET A 165 -10.26 -10.13 -0.69
CA MET A 165 -10.79 -8.79 -0.88
C MET A 165 -10.47 -8.30 -2.29
N VAL A 166 -11.50 -7.92 -3.04
CA VAL A 166 -11.40 -7.35 -4.39
C VAL A 166 -11.29 -5.84 -4.26
N LEU A 167 -10.25 -5.27 -4.86
CA LEU A 167 -9.98 -3.84 -4.82
C LEU A 167 -10.48 -3.15 -6.09
N ARG A 168 -10.96 -1.92 -5.96
CA ARG A 168 -11.42 -1.10 -7.11
C ARG A 168 -10.29 -0.70 -8.07
N SER A 169 -9.03 -0.71 -7.63
CA SER A 169 -7.88 -0.33 -8.46
C SER A 169 -6.60 -1.10 -8.11
N ALA A 170 -5.83 -1.47 -9.13
CA ALA A 170 -4.50 -2.06 -8.98
C ALA A 170 -3.50 -1.11 -8.29
N SER A 171 -3.70 0.21 -8.41
CA SER A 171 -2.88 1.21 -7.70
C SER A 171 -3.07 1.12 -6.18
N THR A 172 -4.29 0.84 -5.72
CA THR A 172 -4.57 0.62 -4.30
C THR A 172 -3.91 -0.65 -3.80
N MET A 173 -3.88 -1.71 -4.61
CA MET A 173 -3.16 -2.94 -4.26
C MET A 173 -1.66 -2.66 -4.06
N ALA A 174 -1.03 -1.92 -4.98
CA ALA A 174 0.37 -1.53 -4.85
C ALA A 174 0.64 -0.72 -3.58
N ARG A 175 -0.30 0.16 -3.19
CA ARG A 175 -0.24 0.92 -1.93
C ARG A 175 -0.40 0.03 -0.69
N ILE A 176 -1.35 -0.91 -0.71
CA ILE A 176 -1.60 -1.83 0.41
C ILE A 176 -0.40 -2.77 0.63
N LEU A 177 0.25 -3.20 -0.45
CA LEU A 177 1.40 -4.10 -0.38
C LEU A 177 2.74 -3.36 -0.32
N GLU A 178 2.76 -2.03 -0.41
CA GLU A 178 3.97 -1.19 -0.44
C GLU A 178 5.02 -1.67 -1.46
N GLY A 179 4.55 -2.21 -2.60
CA GLY A 179 5.43 -2.79 -3.64
C GLY A 179 6.05 -4.15 -3.29
N ARG A 180 5.65 -4.79 -2.18
CA ARG A 180 6.11 -6.11 -1.75
C ARG A 180 5.10 -7.20 -2.11
N GLU A 181 5.48 -8.47 -1.94
CA GLU A 181 4.54 -9.58 -2.14
C GLU A 181 3.61 -9.81 -0.94
N ARG A 182 4.05 -9.42 0.26
CA ARG A 182 3.32 -9.59 1.52
C ARG A 182 3.48 -8.38 2.43
N ALA A 183 2.44 -8.09 3.18
CA ALA A 183 2.43 -7.05 4.20
C ALA A 183 1.73 -7.53 5.47
N LYS A 184 2.20 -7.08 6.63
CA LYS A 184 1.61 -7.38 7.94
C LYS A 184 0.84 -6.16 8.43
N TYR A 185 -0.40 -6.37 8.83
CA TYR A 185 -1.27 -5.34 9.37
C TYR A 185 -1.83 -5.76 10.73
N VAL A 186 -2.29 -4.77 11.49
CA VAL A 186 -2.98 -4.97 12.76
C VAL A 186 -4.38 -4.36 12.64
N ILE A 187 -5.40 -5.21 12.61
CA ILE A 187 -6.81 -4.82 12.52
C ILE A 187 -7.46 -5.10 13.87
N ASN A 188 -7.93 -4.06 14.56
CA ASN A 188 -8.52 -4.17 15.90
C ASN A 188 -7.65 -4.97 16.90
N GLY A 189 -6.34 -4.73 16.88
CA GLY A 189 -5.36 -5.45 17.71
C GLY A 189 -4.99 -6.86 17.22
N LYS A 190 -5.63 -7.36 16.15
CA LYS A 190 -5.40 -8.71 15.60
C LYS A 190 -4.41 -8.64 14.44
N HIS A 191 -3.38 -9.48 14.46
CA HIS A 191 -2.40 -9.55 13.38
C HIS A 191 -3.00 -10.24 12.16
N VAL A 192 -2.91 -9.58 11.01
CA VAL A 192 -3.31 -10.14 9.72
C VAL A 192 -2.14 -10.07 8.74
N TRP A 193 -2.04 -11.08 7.90
CA TRP A 193 -1.11 -11.08 6.78
C TRP A 193 -1.88 -10.89 5.49
N ILE A 194 -1.36 -10.02 4.64
CA ILE A 194 -1.93 -9.71 3.33
C ILE A 194 -0.91 -10.09 2.28
N ARG A 195 -1.38 -10.69 1.19
CA ARG A 195 -0.58 -10.96 0.00
C ARG A 195 -1.41 -10.80 -1.27
N ARG A 196 -0.77 -10.62 -2.42
CA ARG A 196 -1.47 -10.71 -3.71
C ARG A 196 -2.10 -12.11 -3.85
N PHE A 197 -3.33 -12.18 -4.36
CA PHE A 197 -3.96 -13.45 -4.68
C PHE A 197 -3.31 -14.05 -5.93
N VAL A 198 -3.00 -15.35 -5.88
CA VAL A 198 -2.48 -16.10 -7.03
C VAL A 198 -3.53 -17.15 -7.38
N PRO A 199 -4.20 -17.04 -8.55
CA PRO A 199 -5.11 -18.07 -9.02
C PRO A 199 -4.38 -19.41 -9.16
N ARG A 200 -5.02 -20.51 -8.76
CA ARG A 200 -4.43 -21.87 -8.84
C ARG A 200 -4.36 -22.45 -10.26
N GLN A 201 -4.24 -21.63 -11.30
CA GLN A 201 -4.20 -22.07 -12.70
C GLN A 201 -2.80 -22.02 -13.35
N GLN A 202 -1.78 -22.39 -12.58
CA GLN A 202 -0.48 -22.82 -13.12
C GLN A 202 0.02 -24.06 -12.35
N MET A 203 -0.68 -25.18 -12.51
CA MET A 203 -0.16 -26.52 -12.17
C MET A 203 -0.93 -27.65 -12.90
N ARG A 204 -1.34 -27.42 -14.16
CA ARG A 204 -2.00 -28.44 -15.00
C ARG A 204 -1.55 -28.44 -16.48
N SER A 205 -0.42 -27.82 -16.82
CA SER A 205 0.14 -27.86 -18.18
C SER A 205 1.52 -28.53 -18.27
N SER A 206 1.94 -29.27 -17.24
CA SER A 206 3.16 -30.10 -17.28
C SER A 206 2.84 -31.54 -16.87
N LEU A 207 1.97 -32.20 -17.64
CA LEU A 207 1.64 -33.62 -17.73
C LEU A 207 0.50 -33.65 -18.75
N ARG A 208 0.68 -33.88 -20.05
CA ARG A 208 1.20 -35.06 -20.79
C ARG A 208 0.90 -34.82 -22.29
N PRO A 209 1.28 -35.69 -23.25
CA PRO A 209 1.81 -37.06 -23.15
C PRO A 209 3.31 -37.15 -22.98
#